data_AF-A0A1S1HP82-F1
#
_entry.id   AF-A0A1S1HP82-F1
#
_cell.length_a   1.000
_cell.length_b   1.000
_cell.length_c   1.000
_cell.angle_alpha   90.00
_cell.angle_beta   90.00
_cell.angle_gamma   90.00
#
_symmetry.space_group_name_H-M   'P 1'
#
loop_
_entity.id
_entity.type
_entity.pdbx_description
1 polymer ?
#
loop_
_entity_poly.entity_id
_entity_poly.type
_entity_poly.pdbx_seq_one_letter_code
_entity_poly.pdbx_strand_id
1 'polypeptide(L)'
;METARSSHHGEVLPILSAGKNTFDFFNVMAYDAGQNFKYDVAMSNYAQAVADPSKVILGTTINSQWGPTGSFVETQANNIARAKWQASNNYGGFFVWTLGSNNQGMTFAAQVDYINAMITAAKGAN
;
A
#
# COMPACT_ATOMS: atom_id res chain seq x y z
N MET A 1 8.13 26.09 11.44
CA MET A 1 7.14 25.28 12.17
C MET A 1 6.02 24.96 11.20
N GLU A 2 5.76 23.69 10.95
CA GLU A 2 4.69 23.25 10.05
C GLU A 2 3.35 23.44 10.76
N THR A 3 2.57 24.43 10.33
CA THR A 3 1.26 24.82 10.91
C THR A 3 0.11 23.90 10.50
N ALA A 4 0.38 22.81 9.78
CA ALA A 4 -0.64 21.94 9.19
C ALA A 4 -0.43 20.47 9.57
N ARG A 5 -0.15 20.17 10.85
CA ARG A 5 -0.35 18.79 11.33
C ARG A 5 -1.81 18.41 11.10
N SER A 6 -2.04 17.29 10.42
CA SER A 6 -3.37 16.68 10.29
C SER A 6 -4.06 16.68 11.66
N SER A 7 -5.30 17.17 11.73
CA SER A 7 -6.13 17.09 12.94
C SER A 7 -6.38 15.64 13.38
N HIS A 8 -6.18 14.69 12.47
CA HIS A 8 -6.25 13.26 12.69
C HIS A 8 -4.84 12.69 12.74
N HIS A 9 -4.28 12.57 13.94
CA HIS A 9 -3.02 11.86 14.19
C HIS A 9 -3.16 10.93 15.41
N GLY A 10 -2.71 9.69 15.30
CA GLY A 10 -2.73 8.72 16.41
C GLY A 10 -4.05 7.94 16.58
N GLU A 11 -5.09 8.24 15.82
CA GLU A 11 -6.40 7.55 15.91
C GLU A 11 -6.44 6.19 15.20
N VAL A 12 -5.49 5.93 14.29
CA VAL A 12 -5.51 4.75 13.43
C VAL A 12 -5.40 3.44 14.22
N LEU A 13 -4.52 3.36 15.22
CA LEU A 13 -4.35 2.12 15.99
C LEU A 13 -5.59 1.80 16.86
N PRO A 14 -6.18 2.77 17.59
CA PRO A 14 -7.47 2.57 18.25
C PRO A 14 -8.58 2.09 17.31
N ILE A 15 -8.71 2.67 16.12
CA ILE A 15 -9.73 2.27 15.12
C ILE A 15 -9.50 0.83 14.66
N LEU A 16 -8.25 0.46 14.33
CA LEU A 16 -7.90 -0.90 13.92
C LEU A 16 -8.19 -1.92 15.03
N SER A 17 -7.78 -1.63 16.27
CA SER A 17 -8.00 -2.53 17.40
C SER A 17 -9.48 -2.68 17.77
N ALA A 18 -10.27 -1.62 17.69
CA ALA A 18 -11.71 -1.67 17.93
C ALA A 18 -12.47 -2.34 16.77
N GLY A 19 -12.04 -2.10 15.53
CA GLY A 19 -12.71 -2.56 14.31
C GLY A 19 -12.32 -3.95 13.83
N LYS A 20 -11.29 -4.60 14.39
CA LYS A 20 -10.74 -5.88 13.91
C LYS A 20 -11.75 -7.02 13.78
N ASN A 21 -12.83 -6.99 14.57
CA ASN A 21 -13.90 -8.00 14.55
C ASN A 21 -15.13 -7.55 13.74
N THR A 22 -15.14 -6.31 13.25
CA THR A 22 -16.26 -5.72 12.49
C THR A 22 -15.95 -5.68 11.00
N PHE A 23 -14.70 -5.35 10.64
CA PHE A 23 -14.28 -5.25 9.25
C PHE A 23 -13.62 -6.54 8.76
N ASP A 24 -13.86 -6.86 7.49
CA ASP A 24 -13.26 -8.01 6.83
C ASP A 24 -11.75 -7.81 6.64
N PHE A 25 -11.35 -6.62 6.21
CA PHE A 25 -9.96 -6.24 5.98
C PHE A 25 -9.78 -4.71 5.98
N PHE A 26 -8.52 -4.27 5.97
CA PHE A 26 -8.10 -2.88 6.00
C PHE A 26 -7.12 -2.61 4.85
N ASN A 27 -7.51 -1.70 3.95
CA ASN A 27 -6.63 -1.21 2.89
C ASN A 27 -5.68 -0.13 3.42
N VAL A 28 -4.38 -0.41 3.39
CA VAL A 28 -3.33 0.52 3.83
C VAL A 28 -2.79 1.29 2.64
N MET A 29 -3.13 2.56 2.50
CA MET A 29 -2.58 3.42 1.43
C MET A 29 -1.10 3.74 1.71
N ALA A 30 -0.19 2.86 1.31
CA ALA A 30 1.26 2.99 1.51
C ALA A 30 1.95 3.81 0.39
N TYR A 31 1.25 4.83 -0.10
CA TYR A 31 1.66 5.80 -1.11
C TYR A 31 1.29 7.22 -0.61
N ASP A 32 1.73 8.27 -1.32
CA ASP A 32 1.58 9.67 -0.86
C ASP A 32 2.26 9.95 0.50
N ALA A 33 3.37 9.26 0.77
CA ALA A 33 4.14 9.39 2.02
C ALA A 33 5.65 9.64 1.77
N GLY A 34 6.03 9.89 0.50
CA GLY A 34 7.42 10.06 0.08
C GLY A 34 8.15 8.75 -0.25
N GLN A 35 9.25 8.88 -1.00
CA GLN A 35 10.07 7.75 -1.49
C GLN A 35 10.70 6.91 -0.37
N ASN A 36 10.93 7.52 0.80
CA ASN A 36 11.59 6.87 1.94
C ASN A 36 10.59 6.30 2.96
N PHE A 37 9.30 6.28 2.65
CA PHE A 37 8.27 5.75 3.54
C PHE A 37 8.52 4.28 3.90
N LYS A 38 8.54 3.99 5.20
CA LYS A 38 8.73 2.64 5.75
C LYS A 38 7.42 1.88 5.80
N TYR A 39 6.93 1.49 4.62
CA TYR A 39 5.67 0.77 4.48
C TYR A 39 5.67 -0.54 5.27
N ASP A 40 6.82 -1.21 5.36
CA ASP A 40 7.03 -2.44 6.11
C ASP A 40 6.76 -2.26 7.61
N VAL A 41 7.28 -1.18 8.20
CA VAL A 41 7.04 -0.83 9.60
C VAL A 41 5.57 -0.46 9.81
N ALA A 42 4.98 0.32 8.91
CA ALA A 42 3.56 0.69 9.01
C ALA A 42 2.64 -0.53 8.96
N MET A 43 2.86 -1.42 8.00
CA MET A 43 2.12 -2.68 7.84
C MET A 43 2.27 -3.56 9.09
N SER A 44 3.47 -3.67 9.65
CA SER A 44 3.72 -4.46 10.87
C SER A 44 2.94 -3.90 12.06
N ASN A 45 2.97 -2.59 12.26
CA ASN A 45 2.22 -1.93 13.35
C ASN A 45 0.70 -2.16 13.19
N TYR A 46 0.18 -2.11 11.97
CA TYR A 46 -1.24 -2.34 11.70
C TYR A 46 -1.64 -3.81 11.89
N ALA A 47 -0.82 -4.76 11.44
CA ALA A 47 -1.05 -6.18 11.69
C ALA A 47 -1.04 -6.50 13.19
N GLN A 48 -0.15 -5.88 13.97
CA GLN A 48 -0.14 -6.03 15.43
C GLN A 48 -1.42 -5.48 16.07
N ALA A 49 -1.90 -4.31 15.64
CA ALA A 49 -3.13 -3.72 16.16
C ALA A 49 -4.39 -4.54 15.84
N VAL A 50 -4.42 -5.16 14.66
CA VAL A 50 -5.51 -6.04 14.20
C VAL A 50 -5.39 -7.45 14.77
N ALA A 51 -4.17 -7.87 15.16
CA ALA A 51 -3.82 -9.24 15.58
C ALA A 51 -4.08 -10.32 14.51
N ASP A 52 -4.14 -9.91 13.23
CA ASP A 52 -4.30 -10.79 12.07
C ASP A 52 -3.69 -10.09 10.83
N PRO A 53 -2.51 -10.52 10.35
CA PRO A 53 -1.87 -9.91 9.19
C PRO A 53 -2.68 -10.13 7.90
N SER A 54 -3.46 -11.21 7.81
CA SER A 54 -4.26 -11.53 6.63
C SER A 54 -5.39 -10.52 6.37
N LYS A 55 -5.74 -9.71 7.38
CA LYS A 55 -6.70 -8.61 7.26
C LYS A 55 -6.08 -7.30 6.78
N VAL A 56 -4.76 -7.19 6.64
CA VAL A 56 -4.09 -5.94 6.27
C VAL A 56 -3.59 -6.04 4.83
N ILE A 57 -4.11 -5.16 3.96
CA ILE A 57 -3.86 -5.18 2.52
C ILE A 57 -2.92 -4.04 2.14
N LEU A 58 -1.81 -4.35 1.47
CA LEU A 58 -0.82 -3.36 1.07
C LEU A 58 -1.31 -2.55 -0.15
N GLY A 59 -1.51 -1.25 0.03
CA GLY A 59 -1.83 -0.33 -1.05
C GLY A 59 -0.60 0.12 -1.82
N THR A 60 -0.72 0.07 -3.14
CA THR A 60 0.28 0.55 -4.10
C THR A 60 -0.38 1.45 -5.13
N THR A 61 0.41 2.17 -5.91
CA THR A 61 -0.10 3.01 -7.00
C THR A 61 0.86 3.03 -8.16
N ILE A 62 0.30 3.16 -9.37
CA ILE A 62 1.03 3.38 -10.62
C ILE A 62 1.07 4.87 -11.02
N ASN A 63 0.54 5.74 -10.16
CA ASN A 63 0.41 7.17 -10.40
C ASN A 63 1.53 7.97 -9.74
N SER A 64 1.64 9.23 -10.17
CA SER A 64 2.38 10.26 -9.45
C SER A 64 1.78 10.45 -8.05
N GLN A 65 2.66 10.47 -7.06
CA GLN A 65 2.39 10.54 -5.64
C GLN A 65 2.98 11.82 -5.07
N TRP A 66 2.38 12.31 -3.99
CA TRP A 66 2.98 13.34 -3.16
C TRP A 66 4.16 12.78 -2.33
N GLY A 67 5.20 13.60 -2.17
CA GLY A 67 6.32 13.34 -1.29
C GLY A 67 6.90 14.63 -0.71
N PRO A 68 7.66 14.55 0.40
CA PRO A 68 8.17 15.72 1.10
C PRO A 68 9.18 16.53 0.27
N THR A 69 9.81 15.91 -0.73
CA THR A 69 10.76 16.55 -1.65
C THR A 69 10.16 16.86 -3.02
N GLY A 70 8.84 16.67 -3.19
CA GLY A 70 8.15 16.82 -4.46
C GLY A 70 7.44 15.54 -4.90
N SER A 71 6.72 15.65 -6.01
CA SER A 71 5.99 14.53 -6.58
C SER A 71 6.92 13.49 -7.18
N PHE A 72 6.57 12.21 -7.06
CA PHE A 72 7.34 11.11 -7.66
C PHE A 72 6.41 10.00 -8.13
N VAL A 73 6.92 9.15 -9.03
CA VAL A 73 6.21 7.95 -9.50
C VAL A 73 6.99 6.75 -8.98
N GLU A 74 6.30 5.81 -8.36
CA GLU A 74 6.95 4.58 -7.91
C GLU A 74 7.34 3.71 -9.10
N THR A 75 8.49 3.05 -9.02
CA THR A 75 8.98 2.21 -10.10
C THR A 75 8.21 0.89 -10.18
N GLN A 76 8.15 0.33 -11.38
CA GLN A 76 7.60 -1.02 -11.59
C GLN A 76 8.30 -2.08 -10.74
N ALA A 77 9.63 -2.04 -10.70
CA ALA A 77 10.42 -2.96 -9.88
C ALA A 77 10.06 -2.88 -8.40
N ASN A 78 9.90 -1.67 -7.85
CA ASN A 78 9.54 -1.49 -6.45
C ASN A 78 8.12 -2.00 -6.14
N ASN A 79 7.14 -1.70 -6.99
CA ASN A 79 5.78 -2.21 -6.79
C ASN A 79 5.72 -3.74 -6.89
N ILE A 80 6.49 -4.36 -7.79
CA ILE A 80 6.64 -5.83 -7.87
C ILE A 80 7.27 -6.37 -6.57
N ALA A 81 8.33 -5.74 -6.08
CA ALA A 81 8.99 -6.13 -4.84
C ALA A 81 8.06 -6.01 -3.63
N ARG A 82 7.26 -4.94 -3.55
CA ARG A 82 6.22 -4.74 -2.52
C ARG A 82 5.15 -5.82 -2.58
N ALA A 83 4.66 -6.16 -3.77
CA ALA A 83 3.66 -7.21 -3.98
C ALA A 83 4.18 -8.60 -3.55
N LYS A 84 5.46 -8.91 -3.83
CA LYS A 84 6.12 -10.12 -3.33
C LYS A 84 6.29 -10.10 -1.81
N TRP A 85 6.78 -8.98 -1.27
CA TRP A 85 7.06 -8.82 0.16
C TRP A 85 5.81 -9.07 1.01
N GLN A 86 4.65 -8.53 0.63
CA GLN A 86 3.44 -8.71 1.43
C GLN A 86 3.03 -10.20 1.49
N ALA A 87 3.17 -10.94 0.39
CA ALA A 87 2.83 -12.36 0.33
C ALA A 87 3.76 -13.19 1.22
N SER A 88 5.08 -12.97 1.10
CA SER A 88 6.09 -13.63 1.95
C SER A 88 5.91 -13.36 3.46
N ASN A 89 5.14 -12.34 3.84
CA ASN A 89 4.89 -11.97 5.23
C ASN A 89 3.44 -12.27 5.68
N ASN A 90 2.69 -13.08 4.93
CA ASN A 90 1.32 -13.52 5.26
C ASN A 90 0.29 -12.38 5.38
N TYR A 91 0.51 -11.27 4.69
CA TYR A 91 -0.49 -10.22 4.55
C TYR A 91 -1.62 -10.64 3.60
N GLY A 92 -2.77 -9.96 3.66
CA GLY A 92 -3.96 -10.35 2.90
C GLY A 92 -3.90 -10.09 1.39
N GLY A 93 -2.80 -9.56 0.88
CA GLY A 93 -2.63 -9.19 -0.51
C GLY A 93 -2.19 -7.74 -0.70
N PHE A 94 -2.38 -7.27 -1.93
CA PHE A 94 -2.17 -5.87 -2.29
C PHE A 94 -3.35 -5.35 -3.10
N PHE A 95 -3.53 -4.03 -3.10
CA PHE A 95 -4.40 -3.34 -4.06
C PHE A 95 -3.61 -2.26 -4.80
N VAL A 96 -4.12 -1.84 -5.96
CA VAL A 96 -3.50 -0.80 -6.79
C VAL A 96 -4.50 0.34 -6.98
N TRP A 97 -4.10 1.57 -6.66
CA TRP A 97 -4.83 2.78 -7.00
C TRP A 97 -4.22 3.43 -8.25
N THR A 98 -4.82 3.35 -9.43
CA THR A 98 -6.03 2.59 -9.76
C THR A 98 -5.90 1.99 -11.16
N LEU A 99 -6.68 0.95 -11.46
CA LEU A 99 -6.76 0.36 -12.79
C LEU A 99 -7.72 1.19 -13.67
N GLY A 100 -7.31 1.53 -14.89
CA GLY A 100 -8.13 2.25 -15.86
C GLY A 100 -8.04 3.77 -15.77
N SER A 101 -7.41 4.33 -14.72
CA SER A 101 -7.13 5.76 -14.60
C SER A 101 -5.70 5.96 -14.12
N ASN A 102 -4.87 6.55 -14.98
CA ASN A 102 -3.51 6.91 -14.61
C ASN A 102 -3.02 8.24 -15.19
N ASN A 103 -2.10 8.89 -14.49
CA ASN A 103 -1.47 10.15 -14.88
C ASN A 103 -0.08 9.95 -15.52
N GLN A 104 0.25 8.72 -15.92
CA GLN A 104 1.53 8.34 -16.55
C GLN A 104 1.38 8.05 -18.06
N GLY A 105 0.18 8.25 -18.63
CA GLY A 105 -0.09 7.96 -20.03
C GLY A 105 -0.02 6.48 -20.39
N MET A 106 -0.07 5.57 -19.41
CA MET A 106 -0.06 4.12 -19.67
C MET A 106 -1.37 3.68 -20.32
N THR A 107 -1.28 2.88 -21.39
CA THR A 107 -2.44 2.22 -21.98
C THR A 107 -3.08 1.25 -20.98
N PHE A 108 -4.36 0.93 -21.17
CA PHE A 108 -5.02 -0.06 -20.32
C PHE A 108 -4.30 -1.42 -20.31
N ALA A 109 -3.83 -1.87 -21.48
CA ALA A 109 -3.06 -3.11 -21.61
C ALA A 109 -1.75 -3.05 -20.80
N ALA A 110 -1.00 -1.95 -20.86
CA ALA A 110 0.22 -1.79 -20.08
C ALA A 110 -0.04 -1.79 -18.56
N GLN A 111 -1.16 -1.21 -18.12
CA GLN A 111 -1.58 -1.28 -16.71
C GLN A 111 -1.87 -2.72 -16.28
N VAL A 112 -2.60 -3.47 -17.12
CA VAL A 112 -2.90 -4.89 -16.87
C VAL A 112 -1.62 -5.72 -16.79
N ASP A 113 -0.68 -5.52 -17.71
CA ASP A 113 0.61 -6.24 -17.72
C ASP A 113 1.44 -5.94 -16.48
N TYR A 114 1.49 -4.67 -16.05
CA TYR A 114 2.13 -4.27 -14.80
C TYR A 114 1.50 -5.00 -13.61
N ILE A 115 0.18 -4.92 -13.46
CA ILE A 115 -0.53 -5.53 -12.33
C ILE A 115 -0.38 -7.06 -12.35
N ASN A 116 -0.41 -7.69 -13.53
CA ASN A 116 -0.15 -9.13 -13.67
C ASN A 116 1.27 -9.52 -13.24
N ALA A 117 2.28 -8.68 -13.51
CA ALA A 117 3.64 -8.92 -13.00
C ALA A 117 3.68 -8.87 -11.46
N MET A 118 2.96 -7.95 -10.84
CA MET A 118 2.82 -7.88 -9.38
C MET A 118 2.10 -9.12 -8.82
N ILE A 119 0.99 -9.54 -9.45
CA ILE A 119 0.25 -10.77 -9.07
C ILE A 119 1.17 -11.99 -9.16
N THR A 120 1.94 -12.11 -10.25
CA THR A 120 2.87 -13.22 -10.46
C THR A 120 3.93 -13.27 -9.38
N ALA A 121 4.52 -12.12 -9.03
CA ALA A 121 5.52 -12.05 -7.98
C ALA A 121 4.96 -12.38 -6.59
N ALA A 122 3.74 -11.94 -6.28
CA ALA A 122 3.05 -12.29 -5.04
C ALA A 122 2.74 -13.79 -4.96
N LYS A 123 2.22 -14.39 -6.03
CA LYS A 123 1.90 -15.83 -6.07
C LYS A 123 3.13 -16.71 -5.99
N GLY A 124 4.26 -16.29 -6.56
CA GLY A 124 5.52 -17.03 -6.49
C GLY A 124 6.29 -16.85 -5.17
N ALA A 125 5.72 -16.15 -4.19
CA ALA A 125 6.34 -15.88 -2.90
C ALA A 125 5.98 -16.93 -1.82
N ASN A 126 4.98 -17.78 -2.11
CA ASN A 126 4.38 -18.76 -1.21
C ASN A 126 4.47 -20.17 -1.79
#